data_AF-F5VGB3-F1
#
_entry.id   AF-F5VGB3-F1
#
_cell.length_a   1.000
_cell.length_b   1.000
_cell.length_c   1.000
_cell.angle_alpha   90.00
_cell.angle_beta   90.00
_cell.angle_gamma   90.00
#
_symmetry.space_group_name_H-M   'P 1'
#
loop_
_entity.id
_entity.type
_entity.pdbx_description
1 polymer ?
#
loop_
_entity_poly.entity_id
_entity_poly.type
_entity_poly.pdbx_seq_one_letter_code
_entity_poly.pdbx_strand_id
1 'polypeptide(L)'
;MPDKIIKLSFDRYNTRKDKYGFKRNLKIYQANKIQLSSKLDKLTKTPSGRQRQIQVNQTWNYYKEKIKENLSSDEGQAIYRRRKYDVEPVFGRMKRDFGVRRTHLRGQKSVENDIGLVLMSINLVK
;
A
#
# COMPACT_ATOMS: atom_id res chain seq x y z
N MET A 1 27.03 -15.25 5.37
CA MET A 1 26.25 -16.26 6.11
C MET A 1 24.98 -16.65 5.34
N PRO A 2 25.10 -17.49 4.29
CA PRO A 2 23.97 -17.93 3.46
C PRO A 2 23.00 -18.91 4.17
N ASP A 3 23.32 -19.39 5.37
CA ASP A 3 22.64 -20.54 6.01
C ASP A 3 21.25 -20.27 6.61
N LYS A 4 20.70 -19.07 6.43
CA LYS A 4 19.36 -18.70 6.97
C LYS A 4 18.28 -18.52 5.90
N ILE A 5 18.60 -18.67 4.61
CA ILE A 5 17.66 -18.38 3.52
C ILE A 5 16.97 -19.68 3.08
N ILE A 6 15.63 -19.70 3.15
CA ILE A 6 14.81 -20.79 2.60
C ILE A 6 14.81 -20.68 1.07
N LYS A 7 15.19 -21.75 0.38
CA LYS A 7 15.12 -21.82 -1.08
C LYS A 7 13.68 -22.04 -1.53
N LEU A 8 13.22 -21.17 -2.41
CA LEU A 8 11.90 -21.18 -3.02
C LEU A 8 12.07 -21.41 -4.53
N SER A 9 11.34 -22.37 -5.09
CA SER A 9 11.24 -22.57 -6.53
C SER A 9 9.95 -21.96 -7.06
N PHE A 10 9.98 -21.54 -8.33
CA PHE A 10 8.74 -21.20 -9.02
C PHE A 10 7.84 -22.44 -9.06
N ASP A 11 6.55 -22.25 -8.77
CA ASP A 11 5.54 -23.31 -8.81
C ASP A 11 4.59 -23.07 -9.99
N ARG A 12 3.85 -21.94 -9.97
CA ARG A 12 2.85 -21.64 -11.01
C ARG A 12 2.46 -20.17 -11.11
N TYR A 13 1.81 -19.83 -12.21
CA TYR A 13 1.05 -18.59 -12.35
C TYR A 13 -0.35 -18.72 -11.76
N ASN A 14 -0.87 -17.63 -11.20
CA ASN A 14 -2.24 -17.56 -10.70
C ASN A 14 -2.86 -16.21 -11.04
N THR A 15 -4.10 -16.22 -11.52
CA THR A 15 -4.87 -15.01 -11.81
C THR A 15 -6.01 -14.89 -10.82
N ARG A 16 -6.07 -13.78 -10.09
CA ARG A 16 -7.13 -13.49 -9.11
C ARG A 16 -7.90 -12.25 -9.52
N LYS A 17 -9.23 -12.27 -9.34
CA LYS A 17 -10.08 -11.09 -9.47
C LYS A 17 -10.41 -10.55 -8.08
N ASP A 18 -10.43 -9.23 -7.93
CA ASP A 18 -10.97 -8.62 -6.71
C ASP A 18 -12.50 -8.46 -6.78
N LYS A 19 -13.09 -7.92 -5.70
CA LYS A 19 -14.54 -7.67 -5.59
C LYS A 19 -15.06 -6.75 -6.70
N TYR A 20 -14.22 -5.87 -7.24
CA TYR A 20 -14.53 -4.90 -8.30
C TYR A 20 -14.19 -5.42 -9.70
N GLY A 21 -13.75 -6.68 -9.82
CA GLY A 21 -13.43 -7.32 -11.10
C GLY A 21 -12.00 -7.10 -11.60
N PHE A 22 -11.16 -6.37 -10.86
CA PHE A 22 -9.78 -6.10 -11.28
C PHE A 22 -8.95 -7.38 -11.22
N LYS A 23 -8.30 -7.74 -12.34
CA LYS A 23 -7.49 -8.96 -12.47
C LYS A 23 -6.04 -8.69 -12.04
N ARG A 24 -5.49 -9.56 -11.20
CA ARG A 24 -4.10 -9.54 -10.74
C ARG A 24 -3.40 -10.83 -11.14
N ASN A 25 -2.27 -10.70 -11.81
CA ASN A 25 -1.40 -11.81 -12.17
C ASN A 25 -0.34 -12.00 -11.07
N LEU A 26 -0.29 -13.20 -10.50
CA LEU A 26 0.57 -13.55 -9.39
C LEU A 26 1.49 -14.71 -9.78
N LYS A 27 2.77 -14.59 -9.42
CA LYS A 27 3.71 -15.72 -9.44
C LYS A 27 3.71 -16.38 -8.07
N ILE A 28 3.41 -17.67 -8.03
CA ILE A 28 3.46 -18.47 -6.81
C ILE A 28 4.81 -19.18 -6.77
N TYR A 29 5.51 -18.99 -5.65
CA TYR A 29 6.74 -19.70 -5.32
C TYR A 29 6.46 -20.62 -4.15
N GLN A 30 7.01 -21.83 -4.19
CA GLN A 30 6.88 -22.82 -3.14
C GLN A 30 8.24 -23.15 -2.57
N ALA A 31 8.32 -23.33 -1.26
CA ALA A 31 9.58 -23.71 -0.64
C ALA A 31 10.01 -25.10 -1.12
N ASN A 32 11.30 -25.33 -1.35
CA ASN A 32 11.79 -26.65 -1.76
C ASN A 32 11.60 -27.66 -0.62
N LYS A 33 11.28 -28.91 -0.96
CA LYS A 33 11.06 -30.00 0.02
C LYS A 33 12.31 -30.31 0.85
N ILE A 34 13.48 -30.17 0.22
CA ILE A 34 14.79 -30.39 0.82
C ILE A 34 15.52 -29.05 0.78
N GLN A 35 15.98 -28.61 1.95
CA GLN A 35 16.79 -27.44 2.19
C GLN A 35 18.19 -27.87 2.62
N LEU A 36 19.04 -26.88 2.89
CA LEU A 36 20.42 -27.12 3.31
C LEU A 36 20.52 -27.82 4.67
N SER A 37 19.50 -27.67 5.54
CA SER A 37 19.48 -28.29 6.87
C SER A 37 18.09 -28.74 7.28
N SER A 38 18.03 -29.79 8.12
CA SER A 38 16.78 -30.32 8.67
C SER A 38 15.96 -29.28 9.46
N LYS A 39 16.63 -28.30 10.08
CA LYS A 39 15.96 -27.17 10.74
C LYS A 39 15.20 -26.31 9.74
N LEU A 40 15.79 -26.03 8.57
CA LEU A 40 15.14 -25.27 7.51
C LEU A 40 13.99 -26.05 6.89
N ASP A 41 14.09 -27.38 6.73
CA ASP A 41 13.01 -28.24 6.24
C ASP A 41 11.76 -28.20 7.14
N LYS A 42 11.96 -28.13 8.46
CA LYS A 42 10.84 -27.93 9.39
C LYS A 42 10.20 -26.56 9.20
N LEU A 43 11.00 -25.52 8.96
CA LEU A 43 10.52 -24.15 8.74
C LEU A 43 9.82 -23.96 7.39
N THR A 44 10.08 -24.80 6.39
CA THR A 44 9.41 -24.69 5.10
C THR A 44 7.96 -25.17 5.13
N LYS A 45 7.51 -25.81 6.21
CA LYS A 45 6.14 -26.31 6.35
C LYS A 45 5.27 -25.34 7.16
N THR A 46 3.97 -25.35 6.87
CA THR A 46 2.94 -24.69 7.69
C THR A 46 2.63 -25.56 8.91
N PRO A 47 1.92 -25.04 9.93
CA PRO A 47 1.46 -25.86 11.05
C PRO A 47 0.62 -27.09 10.61
N SER A 48 -0.09 -26.96 9.49
CA SER A 48 -0.86 -28.05 8.85
C SER A 48 -0.03 -29.01 7.99
N GLY A 49 1.30 -28.88 7.98
CA GLY A 49 2.22 -29.79 7.27
C GLY A 49 2.37 -29.53 5.77
N ARG A 50 1.66 -28.55 5.20
CA ARG A 50 1.80 -28.16 3.78
C ARG A 50 3.06 -27.34 3.58
N GLN A 51 3.61 -27.37 2.37
CA GLN A 51 4.75 -26.55 2.03
C GLN A 51 4.34 -25.08 1.94
N ARG A 52 5.14 -24.19 2.54
CA ARG A 52 4.90 -22.75 2.51
C ARG A 52 5.01 -22.23 1.08
N GLN A 53 4.12 -21.31 0.75
CA GLN A 53 4.08 -20.63 -0.53
C GLN A 53 4.08 -19.13 -0.32
N ILE A 54 4.76 -18.42 -1.22
CA ILE A 54 4.75 -16.96 -1.30
C ILE A 54 4.18 -16.57 -2.65
N GLN A 55 3.36 -15.52 -2.65
CA GLN A 55 2.77 -14.97 -3.85
C GLN A 55 3.42 -13.62 -4.13
N VAL A 56 3.95 -13.46 -5.34
CA VAL A 56 4.60 -12.23 -5.77
C VAL A 56 3.79 -11.62 -6.90
N ASN A 57 3.34 -10.38 -6.69
CA ASN A 57 2.74 -9.57 -7.74
C ASN A 57 3.83 -8.67 -8.34
N GLN A 58 4.34 -9.05 -9.50
CA GLN A 58 5.44 -8.32 -10.15
C GLN A 58 5.01 -6.93 -10.59
N THR A 59 3.81 -6.80 -11.16
CA THR A 59 3.25 -5.52 -11.59
C THR A 59 3.12 -4.55 -10.41
N TRP A 60 2.64 -5.04 -9.26
CA TRP A 60 2.57 -4.24 -8.04
C TRP A 60 3.94 -3.80 -7.55
N ASN A 61 4.93 -4.71 -7.52
CA ASN A 61 6.29 -4.38 -7.09
C ASN A 61 6.90 -3.30 -8.01
N TYR A 62 6.75 -3.44 -9.32
CA TYR A 62 7.20 -2.45 -10.29
C TYR A 62 6.60 -1.06 -10.00
N TYR A 63 5.27 -0.96 -9.83
CA TYR A 63 4.65 0.33 -9.54
C TYR A 63 5.03 0.88 -8.16
N LYS A 64 5.21 0.01 -7.18
CA LYS A 64 5.69 0.41 -5.85
C LYS A 64 7.09 1.01 -5.91
N GLU A 65 8.00 0.41 -6.68
CA GLU A 65 9.34 0.92 -6.90
C GLU A 65 9.32 2.24 -7.67
N LYS A 66 8.56 2.33 -8.77
CA LYS A 66 8.38 3.57 -9.53
C LYS A 66 7.84 4.72 -8.68
N ILE A 67 6.85 4.46 -7.83
CA ILE A 67 6.32 5.47 -6.90
C ILE A 67 7.39 5.89 -5.89
N LYS A 68 8.17 4.93 -5.35
CA LYS A 68 9.25 5.22 -4.41
C LYS A 68 10.31 6.11 -5.07
N GLU A 69 10.72 5.82 -6.29
CA GLU A 69 11.66 6.63 -7.07
C GLU A 69 11.12 8.05 -7.29
N ASN A 70 9.89 8.18 -7.76
CA ASN A 70 9.24 9.49 -7.96
C ASN A 70 9.13 10.30 -6.67
N LEU A 71 8.85 9.66 -5.53
CA LEU A 71 8.78 10.34 -4.24
C LEU A 71 10.17 10.71 -3.69
N SER A 72 11.20 9.94 -4.06
CA SER A 72 12.58 10.15 -3.60
C SER A 72 13.35 11.14 -4.48
N SER A 73 12.87 11.45 -5.68
CA SER A 73 13.48 12.43 -6.58
C SER A 73 13.46 13.84 -5.99
N ASP A 74 14.37 14.70 -6.44
CA ASP A 74 14.46 16.08 -5.95
C ASP A 74 13.16 16.87 -6.20
N GLU A 75 12.51 16.63 -7.34
CA GLU A 75 11.20 17.20 -7.68
C GLU A 75 10.12 16.71 -6.71
N GLY A 76 10.03 15.40 -6.48
CA GLY A 76 9.07 14.81 -5.54
C GLY A 76 9.25 15.35 -4.12
N GLN A 77 10.49 15.48 -3.67
CA GLN A 77 10.82 16.08 -2.39
C GLN A 77 10.49 17.58 -2.34
N ALA A 78 10.71 18.32 -3.43
CA ALA A 78 10.36 19.74 -3.51
C ALA A 78 8.85 19.96 -3.42
N ILE A 79 8.05 19.16 -4.15
CA ILE A 79 6.59 19.18 -4.06
C ILE A 79 6.14 18.82 -2.65
N TYR A 80 6.75 17.80 -2.03
CA TYR A 80 6.43 17.41 -0.66
C TYR A 80 6.73 18.53 0.35
N ARG A 81 7.90 19.20 0.23
CA ARG A 81 8.24 20.37 1.04
C ARG A 81 7.20 21.48 0.88
N ARG A 82 6.78 21.78 -0.35
CA ARG A 82 5.76 22.80 -0.63
C ARG A 82 4.41 22.48 0.01
N ARG A 83 3.97 21.20 -0.02
CA ARG A 83 2.72 20.78 0.63
C ARG A 83 2.66 21.05 2.14
N LYS A 84 3.80 21.00 2.83
CA LYS A 84 3.85 21.32 4.27
C LYS A 84 3.48 22.78 4.57
N TYR A 85 3.73 23.68 3.64
CA TYR A 85 3.40 25.10 3.79
C TYR A 85 2.05 25.45 3.16
N ASP A 86 1.75 24.91 1.98
CA ASP A 86 0.56 25.32 1.24
C ASP A 86 -0.69 24.52 1.64
N VAL A 87 -0.53 23.23 1.92
CA VAL A 87 -1.66 22.28 2.04
C VAL A 87 -1.93 21.88 3.48
N GLU A 88 -0.88 21.53 4.24
CA GLU A 88 -1.04 21.08 5.63
C GLU A 88 -1.68 22.14 6.54
N PRO A 89 -1.38 23.45 6.42
CA PRO A 89 -2.01 24.46 7.26
C PRO A 89 -3.51 24.59 7.03
N VAL A 90 -3.99 24.42 5.78
CA VAL A 90 -5.43 24.43 5.47
C VAL A 90 -6.15 23.31 6.23
N PHE A 91 -5.61 22.09 6.20
CA PHE A 91 -6.18 20.96 6.96
C PHE A 91 -6.00 21.10 8.47
N GLY A 92 -4.92 21.73 8.92
CA GLY A 92 -4.70 22.08 10.33
C GLY A 92 -5.78 23.03 10.83
N ARG A 93 -6.01 24.13 10.10
CA ARG A 93 -7.06 25.13 10.37
C ARG A 93 -8.44 24.50 10.35
N MET A 94 -8.74 23.69 9.33
CA MET A 94 -9.99 22.94 9.22
C MET A 94 -10.29 22.09 10.48
N LYS A 95 -9.28 21.42 11.02
CA LYS A 95 -9.44 20.55 12.20
C LYS A 95 -9.44 21.30 13.53
N ARG A 96 -8.63 22.36 13.65
CA ARG A 96 -8.43 23.10 14.90
C ARG A 96 -9.49 24.19 15.09
N ASP A 97 -9.72 25.00 14.06
CA ASP A 97 -10.54 26.21 14.16
C ASP A 97 -12.00 25.91 13.81
N PHE A 98 -12.21 25.11 12.76
CA PHE A 98 -13.55 24.72 12.30
C PHE A 98 -14.04 23.40 12.93
N GLY A 99 -13.19 22.69 13.68
CA GLY A 99 -13.54 21.43 14.34
C GLY A 99 -13.86 20.26 13.40
N VAL A 100 -13.64 20.40 12.09
CA VAL A 100 -14.01 19.40 11.08
C VAL A 100 -12.96 18.29 11.06
N ARG A 101 -13.24 17.21 11.79
CA ARG A 101 -12.38 16.01 11.87
C ARG A 101 -12.91 14.84 11.05
N ARG A 102 -14.19 14.87 10.69
CA ARG A 102 -14.91 13.88 9.88
C ARG A 102 -15.98 14.58 9.07
N THR A 103 -16.41 13.96 7.99
CA THR A 103 -17.58 14.41 7.23
C THR A 103 -18.84 14.09 8.01
N HIS A 104 -19.85 14.96 7.90
CA HIS A 104 -21.14 14.79 8.56
C HIS A 104 -22.08 13.91 7.74
N LEU A 105 -21.89 13.92 6.42
CA LEU A 105 -22.74 13.19 5.48
C LEU A 105 -22.11 11.87 5.03
N ARG A 106 -22.94 11.00 4.46
CA ARG A 106 -22.55 9.72 3.86
C ARG A 106 -22.95 9.69 2.38
N GLY A 107 -22.20 8.94 1.59
CA GLY A 107 -22.37 8.87 0.13
C GLY A 107 -21.50 9.90 -0.59
N GLN A 108 -20.94 9.52 -1.74
CA GLN A 108 -19.90 10.28 -2.43
C GLN A 108 -20.30 11.74 -2.70
N LYS A 109 -21.46 11.95 -3.33
CA LYS A 109 -21.96 13.29 -3.70
C LYS A 109 -22.19 14.18 -2.48
N SER A 110 -22.78 13.63 -1.41
CA SER A 110 -23.06 14.39 -0.20
C SER A 110 -21.78 14.74 0.56
N VAL A 111 -20.82 13.82 0.62
CA VAL A 111 -19.49 14.06 1.20
C VAL A 111 -18.72 15.14 0.43
N GLU A 112 -18.79 15.11 -0.90
CA GLU A 112 -18.17 16.12 -1.75
C GLU A 112 -18.74 17.52 -1.50
N ASN A 113 -20.06 17.64 -1.39
CA ASN A 113 -20.73 18.90 -1.03
C ASN A 113 -20.32 19.39 0.38
N ASP A 114 -20.30 18.49 1.37
CA ASP A 114 -19.93 18.81 2.77
C ASP A 114 -18.50 19.37 2.83
N ILE A 115 -17.53 18.68 2.21
CA ILE A 115 -16.14 19.13 2.15
C ILE A 115 -16.03 20.46 1.37
N GLY A 116 -16.74 20.58 0.25
CA GLY A 116 -16.73 21.80 -0.56
C GLY A 116 -17.20 23.03 0.23
N LEU A 117 -18.29 22.90 0.98
CA LEU A 117 -18.80 23.95 1.87
C LEU A 117 -17.75 24.34 2.92
N VAL A 118 -17.15 23.37 3.60
CA VAL A 118 -16.10 23.63 4.61
C VAL A 118 -14.92 24.38 4.01
N LEU A 119 -14.43 23.96 2.85
CA LEU A 119 -13.32 24.60 2.16
C LEU A 119 -13.66 26.03 1.72
N MET A 120 -14.88 26.27 1.23
CA MET A 120 -15.36 27.63 0.92
C MET A 120 -15.42 28.49 2.18
N SER A 121 -15.94 27.98 3.29
CA SER A 121 -15.96 28.70 4.56
C SER A 121 -14.55 29.08 5.03
N ILE A 122 -13.57 28.17 4.93
CA ILE A 122 -12.17 28.46 5.29
C ILE A 122 -11.59 29.59 4.45
N ASN A 123 -11.94 29.69 3.17
CA ASN A 123 -11.48 30.74 2.27
C ASN A 123 -12.16 32.11 2.54
N LEU A 124 -13.39 32.10 3.05
CA LEU A 124 -14.15 33.30 3.38
C LEU A 124 -13.76 33.91 4.73
N VAL A 125 -13.36 33.07 5.69
CA VAL A 125 -12.85 33.54 6.99
C VAL A 125 -11.39 33.95 6.81
N LYS A 126 -11.18 35.24 6.51
CA LYS A 126 -9.87 35.89 6.60
C LYS A 126 -9.56 36.27 8.03
#